data_AF-A0A6G0Y128-F1
#
_entry.id   AF-A0A6G0Y128-F1
#
_cell.length_a   1.000
_cell.length_b   1.000
_cell.length_c   1.000
_cell.angle_alpha   90.00
_cell.angle_beta   90.00
_cell.angle_gamma   90.00
#
_symmetry.space_group_name_H-M   'P 1'
#
loop_
_entity.id
_entity.type
_entity.pdbx_description
1 polymer ?
#
loop_
_entity_poly.entity_id
_entity_poly.type
_entity_poly.pdbx_seq_one_letter_code
_entity_poly.pdbx_strand_id
1 'polypeptide(L)'
;MNVNSECRVFQNKWINQYFVIENKGKVMCLVCRELISVLKEYNIKRHYESKHKVKYDFLYGQLREIEVKKLQKALTGEQTIF
;
A
#
# COMPACT_ATOMS: atom_id res chain seq x y z
N MET A 1 16.72 -25.32 -5.13
CA MET A 1 15.32 -25.10 -5.55
C MET A 1 14.96 -23.65 -5.29
N ASN A 2 14.21 -23.07 -6.21
CA ASN A 2 14.05 -21.66 -6.55
C ASN A 2 13.19 -20.85 -5.54
N VAL A 3 13.10 -19.53 -5.77
CA VAL A 3 12.20 -18.50 -5.19
C VAL A 3 12.83 -17.59 -4.13
N ASN A 4 13.74 -16.71 -4.55
CA ASN A 4 13.80 -15.37 -3.94
C ASN A 4 13.81 -14.24 -4.98
N SER A 5 13.55 -14.60 -6.25
CA SER A 5 13.16 -13.65 -7.27
C SER A 5 11.66 -13.39 -7.17
N GLU A 6 11.19 -12.90 -6.02
CA GLU A 6 10.15 -11.88 -6.12
C GLU A 6 10.83 -10.73 -6.84
N CYS A 7 10.71 -10.71 -8.17
CA CYS A 7 11.11 -9.58 -8.98
C CYS A 7 10.64 -8.33 -8.24
N ARG A 8 11.52 -7.34 -8.07
CA ARG A 8 11.23 -6.05 -7.41
C ARG A 8 10.23 -5.27 -8.26
N VAL A 9 9.03 -5.81 -8.39
CA VAL A 9 7.95 -5.39 -9.26
C VAL A 9 6.75 -5.27 -8.35
N PHE A 10 6.17 -4.08 -8.32
CA PHE A 10 5.00 -3.81 -7.54
C PHE A 10 3.82 -4.69 -7.98
N GLN A 11 3.11 -5.27 -7.02
CA GLN A 11 1.93 -6.10 -7.31
C GLN A 11 0.66 -5.31 -7.00
N ASN A 12 -0.24 -5.14 -7.97
CA ASN A 12 -1.48 -4.38 -7.77
C ASN A 12 -2.36 -4.93 -6.64
N LYS A 13 -2.27 -6.22 -6.32
CA LYS A 13 -2.97 -6.81 -5.16
C LYS A 13 -2.61 -6.11 -3.84
N TRP A 14 -1.39 -5.57 -3.72
CA TRP A 14 -0.91 -4.89 -2.51
C TRP A 14 -1.65 -3.58 -2.25
N ILE A 15 -2.25 -2.96 -3.27
CA ILE A 15 -3.07 -1.76 -3.12
C ILE A 15 -4.24 -2.06 -2.20
N ASN A 16 -4.99 -3.13 -2.49
CA ASN A 16 -6.09 -3.54 -1.66
C ASN A 16 -5.61 -4.23 -0.37
N GLN A 17 -4.61 -5.10 -0.42
CA GLN A 17 -4.20 -5.86 0.77
C GLN A 17 -3.56 -4.98 1.85
N TYR A 18 -2.73 -4.02 1.47
CA TYR A 18 -1.86 -3.30 2.41
C TYR A 18 -2.01 -1.78 2.33
N PHE A 19 -2.95 -1.26 1.53
CA PHE A 19 -3.16 0.17 1.30
C PHE A 19 -1.88 0.88 0.84
N VAL A 20 -1.20 0.34 -0.18
CA VAL A 20 0.02 0.93 -0.72
C VAL A 20 -0.06 1.15 -2.22
N ILE A 21 0.73 2.09 -2.75
CA ILE A 21 0.91 2.30 -4.19
C ILE A 21 2.39 2.36 -4.55
N GLU A 22 2.70 2.16 -5.82
CA GLU A 22 4.03 2.50 -6.34
C GLU A 22 4.14 4.02 -6.56
N ASN A 23 5.25 4.59 -6.12
CA ASN A 23 5.61 5.98 -6.33
C ASN A 23 7.09 6.07 -6.71
N LYS A 24 7.36 6.30 -8.01
CA LYS A 24 8.73 6.46 -8.57
C LYS A 24 9.68 5.32 -8.17
N GLY A 25 9.22 4.06 -8.24
CA GLY A 25 10.01 2.88 -7.89
C GLY A 25 10.15 2.60 -6.39
N LYS A 26 9.48 3.39 -5.54
CA LYS A 26 9.31 3.12 -4.10
C LYS A 26 7.86 2.76 -3.82
N VAL A 27 7.60 2.22 -2.63
CA VAL A 27 6.23 1.97 -2.16
C VAL A 27 5.82 3.09 -1.23
N MET A 28 4.63 3.68 -1.44
CA MET A 28 4.04 4.67 -0.55
C MET A 28 2.82 4.08 0.14
N CYS A 29 2.73 4.27 1.46
CA CYS A 29 1.51 3.95 2.21
C CYS A 29 0.43 5.02 1.99
N LEU A 30 -0.77 4.58 1.59
CA LEU A 30 -1.92 5.46 1.40
C LEU A 30 -2.49 5.97 2.73
N VAL A 31 -2.27 5.26 3.85
CA VAL A 31 -2.82 5.62 5.17
C VAL A 31 -1.97 6.68 5.86
N CYS A 32 -0.65 6.49 5.90
CA CYS A 32 0.27 7.34 6.68
C CYS A 32 1.29 8.12 5.84
N ARG A 33 1.25 7.98 4.51
CA ARG A 33 2.15 8.66 3.55
C ARG A 33 3.64 8.29 3.68
N GLU A 34 4.01 7.36 4.55
CA GLU A 34 5.39 6.87 4.66
C GLU A 34 5.83 6.11 3.40
N LEU A 35 7.10 6.31 3.02
CA LEU A 35 7.75 5.56 1.96
C LEU A 35 8.44 4.32 2.52
N ILE A 36 8.15 3.16 1.94
CA ILE A 36 8.81 1.89 2.24
C ILE A 36 9.91 1.70 1.20
N SER A 37 11.16 1.82 1.64
CA SER A 37 12.35 1.86 0.76
C SER A 37 12.59 0.58 -0.03
N VAL A 38 12.05 -0.55 0.40
CA VAL A 38 12.31 -1.86 -0.22
C VAL A 38 11.00 -2.47 -0.69
N LEU A 39 10.88 -2.58 -2.01
CA LEU A 39 9.79 -3.23 -2.74
C LEU A 39 9.83 -4.75 -2.55
N LYS A 40 9.48 -5.21 -1.35
CA LYS A 40 9.31 -6.62 -0.97
C LYS A 40 8.02 -6.77 -0.19
N GLU A 41 7.22 -7.80 -0.48
CA GLU A 41 5.94 -8.03 0.19
C GLU A 41 6.09 -8.09 1.71
N TYR A 42 7.14 -8.76 2.21
CA TYR A 42 7.45 -8.84 3.64
C TYR A 42 7.52 -7.45 4.32
N ASN A 43 8.19 -6.48 3.71
CA ASN A 43 8.33 -5.15 4.30
C ASN A 43 7.00 -4.38 4.29
N ILE A 44 6.25 -4.52 3.20
CA ILE A 44 4.93 -3.89 3.03
C ILE A 44 3.94 -4.46 4.03
N LYS A 45 3.88 -5.79 4.14
CA LYS A 45 3.01 -6.51 5.08
C LYS A 45 3.35 -6.14 6.52
N ARG A 46 4.63 -6.19 6.91
CA ARG A 46 5.05 -5.83 8.28
C ARG A 46 4.68 -4.39 8.63
N HIS A 47 4.85 -3.46 7.70
CA HIS A 47 4.41 -2.07 7.89
C HIS A 47 2.90 -2.00 8.14
N TYR A 48 2.08 -2.63 7.30
CA TYR A 48 0.62 -2.66 7.47
C TYR A 48 0.21 -3.31 8.79
N GLU A 49 0.76 -4.48 9.11
CA GLU A 49 0.40 -5.25 10.29
C GLU A 49 0.71 -4.53 11.60
N SER A 50 1.84 -3.83 11.66
CA SER A 50 2.27 -3.12 12.88
C SER A 50 1.57 -1.78 13.09
N LYS A 51 1.21 -1.07 12.03
CA LYS A 51 0.67 0.31 12.14
C LYS A 51 -0.82 0.43 11.89
N HIS A 52 -1.38 -0.38 10.99
CA HIS A 52 -2.69 -0.11 10.39
C HIS A 52 -3.70 -1.25 10.55
N LYS A 53 -3.24 -2.49 10.81
CA LYS A 53 -4.12 -3.66 10.93
C LYS A 53 -5.29 -3.44 11.88
N VAL A 54 -5.04 -2.98 13.10
CA VAL A 54 -6.09 -2.78 14.12
C VAL A 54 -7.25 -1.91 13.60
N LYS A 55 -6.96 -0.92 12.75
CA LYS A 55 -7.96 0.02 12.23
C LYS A 55 -8.56 -0.39 10.89
N TYR A 56 -7.91 -1.23 10.09
CA TYR A 56 -8.31 -1.46 8.70
C TYR A 56 -8.54 -2.94 8.35
N ASP A 57 -8.18 -3.90 9.20
CA ASP A 57 -8.30 -5.33 8.87
C ASP A 57 -9.77 -5.80 8.79
N PHE A 58 -10.67 -5.11 9.50
CA PHE A 58 -12.11 -5.39 9.45
C PHE A 58 -12.76 -4.98 8.11
N LEU A 59 -12.07 -4.20 7.27
CA LEU A 59 -12.59 -3.82 5.96
C LEU A 59 -12.33 -4.95 4.96
N TYR A 60 -13.40 -5.46 4.35
CA TYR A 60 -13.33 -6.49 3.32
C TYR A 60 -14.26 -6.17 2.15
N GLY A 61 -14.00 -6.82 1.01
CA GLY A 61 -14.76 -6.64 -0.22
C GLY A 61 -14.86 -5.18 -0.64
N GLN A 62 -16.08 -4.77 -1.01
CA GLN A 62 -16.36 -3.43 -1.54
C GLN A 62 -16.02 -2.30 -0.56
N LEU A 63 -16.19 -2.51 0.75
CA LEU A 63 -15.86 -1.48 1.75
C LEU A 63 -14.37 -1.15 1.72
N ARG A 64 -13.53 -2.17 1.55
CA ARG A 64 -12.08 -1.98 1.44
C ARG A 64 -11.71 -1.24 0.16
N GLU A 65 -12.33 -1.60 -0.97
CA GLU A 65 -12.10 -0.94 -2.26
C GLU A 65 -12.54 0.54 -2.24
N ILE A 66 -13.64 0.86 -1.57
CA ILE A 66 -14.11 2.24 -1.39
C ILE A 66 -13.08 3.05 -0.58
N GLU A 67 -12.58 2.49 0.54
CA GLU A 67 -11.59 3.19 1.37
C GLU A 67 -10.26 3.39 0.62
N VAL A 68 -9.81 2.40 -0.16
CA VAL A 68 -8.64 2.54 -1.04
C VAL A 68 -8.83 3.69 -2.03
N LYS A 69 -9.96 3.73 -2.75
CA LYS A 69 -10.26 4.80 -3.71
C LYS A 69 -10.31 6.17 -3.05
N LYS A 70 -10.88 6.26 -1.84
CA LYS A 70 -10.92 7.49 -1.05
C LYS A 70 -9.52 7.97 -0.69
N LEU A 71 -8.65 7.09 -0.19
CA LEU A 71 -7.28 7.43 0.19
C LEU A 71 -6.41 7.83 -1.02
N GLN A 72 -6.63 7.19 -2.18
CA GLN A 72 -5.99 7.56 -3.44
C GLN A 72 -6.44 8.95 -3.93
N LYS A 73 -7.75 9.23 -3.89
CA LYS A 73 -8.28 10.56 -4.24
C LYS A 73 -7.73 11.65 -3.34
N ALA A 74 -7.67 11.39 -2.04
CA ALA A 74 -7.05 12.31 -1.08
C ALA A 74 -5.59 12.57 -1.45
N LEU A 75 -4.83 11.52 -1.80
CA LEU A 75 -3.43 11.68 -2.21
C LEU A 75 -3.28 12.54 -3.45
N THR A 76 -4.09 12.30 -4.49
CA THR A 76 -4.02 13.08 -5.72
C THR A 76 -4.40 14.53 -5.47
N GLY A 77 -5.41 14.79 -4.63
CA GLY A 77 -5.82 16.14 -4.24
C GLY A 77 -4.73 16.90 -3.50
N GLU A 78 -4.02 16.24 -2.57
CA GLU A 78 -2.86 16.78 -1.86
C GLU A 78 -1.66 17.05 -2.80
N GLN A 79 -1.48 16.25 -3.86
CA GLN A 79 -0.39 16.40 -4.82
C GLN A 79 -0.62 17.50 -5.87
N THR A 80 -1.88 17.88 -6.13
CA THR A 80 -2.25 18.95 -7.09
C THR A 80 -2.10 20.38 -6.56
N ILE A 81 -1.60 20.59 -5.33
CA ILE A 81 -1.48 21.92 -4.71
C ILE A 81 -0.09 22.57 -4.95
N PHE A 82 0.71 22.03 -5.88
CA PHE A 82 2.02 22.59 -6.25
C PHE A 82 2.11 22.91 -7.73
#